data_AF-A0A5C3MC13-F1
#
_entry.id   AF-A0A5C3MC13-F1
#
_cell.length_a   1.000
_cell.length_b   1.000
_cell.length_c   1.000
_cell.angle_alpha   90.00
_cell.angle_beta   90.00
_cell.angle_gamma   90.00
#
_symmetry.space_group_name_H-M   'P 1'
#
loop_
_entity.id
_entity.type
_entity.pdbx_description
1 polymer ?
#
loop_
_entity_poly.entity_id
_entity_poly.type
_entity_poly.pdbx_seq_one_letter_code
_entity_poly.pdbx_strand_id
1 'polypeptide(L)'
;YSTPFANTLAKHLHDLCTPDTQIAFLCCPTTFVAFQHQNPLKGARLLEYDQRFAVLSPGQFVPYDLDEPEDVPESLKGTVEIAVVDPPFLNEITNAKVAQTLRLILHPTRGRLLLLTSTSIEDVIRQVYAEPPLGPLKKARMEVQHGRLANDFACWGTWEGVENWGEKEGEYTHRGEGWREGDAEGAERTHLSTSGKKSALDGKETEKP
;
A
#
# COMPACT_ATOMS: atom_id res chain seq x y z
N TYR A 1 -3.16 7.11 13.84
CA TYR A 1 -3.85 7.72 12.67
C TYR A 1 -5.36 7.77 12.87
N SER A 2 -6.09 8.53 12.05
CA SER A 2 -7.56 8.43 12.01
C SER A 2 -7.99 7.07 11.44
N THR A 3 -9.15 6.57 11.85
CA THR A 3 -9.71 5.31 11.32
C THR A 3 -9.93 5.35 9.80
N PRO A 4 -10.46 6.43 9.19
CA PRO A 4 -10.60 6.52 7.74
C PRO A 4 -9.25 6.38 7.02
N PHE A 5 -8.22 7.09 7.47
CA PHE A 5 -6.88 6.98 6.88
C PHE A 5 -6.32 5.56 7.00
N ALA A 6 -6.38 4.96 8.19
CA ALA A 6 -5.88 3.60 8.40
C ALA A 6 -6.58 2.59 7.47
N ASN A 7 -7.89 2.77 7.25
CA ASN A 7 -8.65 1.94 6.33
C ASN A 7 -8.24 2.14 4.86
N THR A 8 -8.05 3.38 4.42
CA THR A 8 -7.60 3.68 3.06
C THR A 8 -6.20 3.14 2.82
N LEU A 9 -5.28 3.34 3.76
CA LEU A 9 -3.93 2.80 3.70
C LEU A 9 -3.94 1.26 3.64
N ALA A 10 -4.73 0.61 4.50
CA ALA A 10 -4.90 -0.84 4.47
C ALA A 10 -5.35 -1.35 3.09
N LYS A 11 -6.33 -0.70 2.45
CA LYS A 11 -6.79 -1.06 1.11
C LYS A 11 -5.65 -0.98 0.09
N HIS A 12 -4.93 0.14 0.05
CA HIS A 12 -3.82 0.30 -0.90
C HIS A 12 -2.66 -0.68 -0.64
N LEU A 13 -2.42 -1.06 0.61
CA LEU A 13 -1.42 -2.08 0.94
C LEU A 13 -1.86 -3.47 0.44
N HIS A 14 -3.16 -3.79 0.53
CA HIS A 14 -3.69 -5.04 -0.03
C HIS A 14 -3.52 -5.13 -1.53
N ASP A 15 -3.66 -4.02 -2.26
CA ASP A 15 -3.42 -3.98 -3.71
C ASP A 15 -1.97 -4.31 -4.10
N LEU A 16 -1.03 -4.20 -3.15
CA LEU A 16 0.38 -4.59 -3.33
C LEU A 16 0.66 -6.06 -2.97
N CYS A 17 -0.31 -6.76 -2.37
CA CYS A 17 -0.12 -8.07 -1.79
C CYS A 17 -0.75 -9.19 -2.64
N THR A 18 -0.09 -10.34 -2.61
CA THR A 18 -0.65 -11.66 -2.95
C THR A 18 -0.93 -12.44 -1.65
N PRO A 19 -1.69 -13.56 -1.70
CA PRO A 19 -1.96 -14.39 -0.52
C PRO A 19 -0.70 -14.90 0.22
N ASP A 20 0.43 -14.98 -0.46
CA ASP A 20 1.71 -15.48 0.09
C ASP A 20 2.67 -14.36 0.51
N THR A 21 2.31 -13.09 0.28
CA THR A 21 3.16 -11.94 0.59
C THR A 21 3.49 -11.88 2.08
N GLN A 22 4.78 -11.69 2.40
CA GLN A 22 5.24 -11.42 3.75
C GLN A 22 5.28 -9.90 3.99
N ILE A 23 4.43 -9.41 4.88
CA ILE A 23 4.32 -7.98 5.22
C ILE A 23 4.53 -7.78 6.71
N ALA A 24 5.40 -6.84 7.08
CA ALA A 24 5.69 -6.50 8.47
C ALA A 24 5.24 -5.08 8.78
N PHE A 25 4.52 -4.92 9.89
CA PHE A 25 4.13 -3.64 10.45
C PHE A 25 5.01 -3.38 11.68
N LEU A 26 5.93 -2.42 11.57
CA LEU A 26 6.90 -2.09 12.61
C LEU A 26 6.48 -0.80 13.31
N CYS A 27 6.24 -0.87 14.62
CA CYS A 27 5.70 0.26 15.40
C CYS A 27 4.37 0.81 14.85
N CYS A 28 3.64 0.04 14.02
CA CYS A 28 2.51 0.50 13.23
C CYS A 28 1.20 -0.27 13.51
N PRO A 29 0.77 -0.38 14.79
CA PRO A 29 -0.35 -1.25 15.17
C PRO A 29 -1.69 -0.81 14.58
N THR A 30 -1.92 0.50 14.42
CA THR A 30 -3.20 1.02 13.89
C THR A 30 -3.44 0.53 12.46
N THR A 31 -2.41 0.60 11.60
CA THR A 31 -2.51 0.15 10.21
C THR A 31 -2.61 -1.37 10.13
N PHE A 32 -1.83 -2.10 10.95
CA PHE A 32 -1.93 -3.56 11.02
C PHE A 32 -3.34 -4.03 11.36
N VAL A 33 -3.98 -3.44 12.38
CA VAL A 33 -5.34 -3.78 12.78
C VAL A 33 -6.32 -3.52 11.64
N ALA A 34 -6.25 -2.36 10.98
CA ALA A 34 -7.10 -2.05 9.82
C ALA A 34 -6.87 -3.03 8.65
N PHE A 35 -5.61 -3.33 8.34
CA PHE A 35 -5.20 -4.26 7.29
C PHE A 35 -5.80 -5.65 7.51
N GLN A 36 -5.67 -6.17 8.74
CA GLN A 36 -6.16 -7.49 9.11
C GLN A 36 -7.68 -7.57 9.17
N HIS A 37 -8.37 -6.49 9.57
CA HIS A 37 -9.83 -6.48 9.57
C HIS A 37 -10.46 -6.51 8.17
N GLN A 38 -9.78 -5.94 7.16
CA GLN A 38 -10.33 -5.86 5.81
C GLN A 38 -10.13 -7.15 5.02
N ASN A 39 -8.89 -7.63 4.95
CA ASN A 39 -8.54 -8.83 4.19
C ASN A 39 -7.35 -9.54 4.87
N PRO A 40 -7.59 -10.40 5.87
CA PRO A 40 -6.51 -10.99 6.66
C PRO A 40 -5.47 -11.71 5.80
N LEU A 41 -4.19 -11.47 6.08
CA LEU A 41 -3.08 -12.11 5.38
C LEU A 41 -2.24 -12.93 6.36
N LYS A 42 -2.05 -14.22 6.07
CA LYS A 42 -1.24 -15.11 6.94
C LYS A 42 0.20 -14.65 7.08
N GLY A 43 0.75 -14.02 6.04
CA GLY A 43 2.11 -13.45 6.03
C GLY A 43 2.24 -12.11 6.77
N ALA A 44 1.15 -11.53 7.29
CA ALA A 44 1.23 -10.29 8.05
C ALA A 44 1.84 -10.52 9.45
N ARG A 45 2.73 -9.62 9.86
CA ARG A 45 3.37 -9.60 11.19
C ARG A 45 3.30 -8.20 11.78
N LEU A 46 3.06 -8.11 13.10
CA LEU A 46 3.15 -6.87 13.86
C LEU A 46 4.36 -6.97 14.80
N LEU A 47 5.37 -6.14 14.56
CA LEU A 47 6.53 -5.97 15.44
C LEU A 47 6.25 -4.76 16.32
N GLU A 48 5.96 -5.00 17.60
CA GLU A 48 5.53 -3.97 18.53
C GLU A 48 5.93 -4.29 19.98
N TYR A 49 6.19 -3.24 20.76
CA TYR A 49 6.58 -3.35 22.17
C TYR A 49 5.38 -3.63 23.07
N ASP A 50 4.23 -3.00 22.75
CA ASP A 50 2.99 -3.11 23.50
C ASP A 50 2.39 -4.53 23.45
N GLN A 51 2.60 -5.28 24.52
CA GLN A 51 2.13 -6.66 24.69
C GLN A 51 0.61 -6.83 24.63
N ARG A 52 -0.18 -5.75 24.68
CA ARG A 52 -1.65 -5.83 24.51
C ARG A 52 -2.01 -6.39 23.13
N PHE A 53 -1.16 -6.20 22.12
CA PHE A 53 -1.39 -6.76 20.79
C PHE A 53 -1.10 -8.26 20.67
N ALA A 54 -0.33 -8.85 21.60
CA ALA A 54 -0.07 -10.29 21.64
C ALA A 54 -1.36 -11.11 21.75
N VAL A 55 -2.32 -10.61 22.53
CA VAL A 55 -3.64 -11.23 22.72
C VAL A 55 -4.54 -11.03 21.50
N LEU A 56 -4.44 -9.88 20.84
CA LEU A 56 -5.31 -9.51 19.71
C LEU A 56 -4.90 -10.19 18.39
N SER A 57 -3.67 -10.67 18.27
CA SER A 57 -3.14 -11.22 17.01
C SER A 57 -2.21 -12.41 17.25
N PRO A 58 -2.76 -13.51 17.81
CA PRO A 58 -1.98 -14.69 18.11
C PRO A 58 -1.33 -15.26 16.84
N GLY A 59 -0.02 -15.50 16.89
CA GLY A 59 0.76 -16.03 15.76
C GLY A 59 1.20 -14.98 14.73
N GLN A 60 0.76 -13.73 14.85
CA GLN A 60 1.17 -12.62 13.97
C GLN A 60 1.86 -11.49 14.73
N PHE A 61 1.65 -11.38 16.04
CA PHE A 61 2.42 -10.51 16.90
C PHE A 61 3.83 -11.06 17.13
N VAL A 62 4.81 -10.16 17.05
CA VAL A 62 6.23 -10.38 17.33
C VAL A 62 6.62 -9.34 18.37
N PRO A 63 6.93 -9.74 19.63
CA PRO A 63 7.50 -8.83 20.60
C PRO A 63 8.73 -8.16 20.01
N TYR A 64 8.78 -6.83 20.05
CA TYR A 64 9.87 -6.08 19.47
C TYR A 64 10.22 -4.90 20.38
N ASP A 65 11.49 -4.82 20.77
CA ASP A 65 12.04 -3.68 21.47
C ASP A 65 12.91 -2.87 20.50
N LEU A 66 12.56 -1.60 20.31
CA LEU A 66 13.35 -0.71 19.45
C LEU A 66 14.76 -0.48 19.98
N ASP A 67 14.97 -0.63 21.30
CA ASP A 67 16.29 -0.51 21.90
C ASP A 67 17.18 -1.74 21.64
N GLU A 68 16.60 -2.86 21.20
CA GLU A 68 17.28 -4.08 20.79
C GLU A 68 16.96 -4.41 19.30
N PRO A 69 17.35 -3.55 18.34
CA PRO A 69 16.91 -3.65 16.94
C PRO A 69 17.37 -4.91 16.19
N GLU A 70 18.34 -5.64 16.75
CA GLU A 70 18.83 -6.92 16.21
C GLU A 70 18.06 -8.14 16.73
N ASP A 71 17.26 -7.97 17.80
CA ASP A 71 16.44 -9.03 18.39
C ASP A 71 15.17 -9.24 17.58
N VAL A 72 15.36 -9.76 16.36
CA VAL A 72 14.29 -10.18 15.47
C VAL A 72 14.35 -11.70 15.24
N PRO A 73 13.19 -12.38 15.15
CA PRO A 73 13.17 -13.81 14.87
C PRO A 73 13.91 -14.16 13.57
N GLU A 74 14.71 -15.23 13.59
CA GLU A 74 15.46 -15.70 12.42
C GLU A 74 14.55 -15.96 11.21
N SER A 75 13.31 -16.41 11.44
CA SER A 75 12.31 -16.63 10.40
C SER A 75 11.89 -15.36 9.63
N LEU A 76 12.15 -14.16 10.17
CA LEU A 76 11.87 -12.89 9.51
C LEU A 76 13.05 -12.34 8.72
N LYS A 77 14.27 -12.81 8.98
CA LYS A 77 15.46 -12.24 8.35
C LYS A 77 15.45 -12.49 6.85
N GLY A 78 15.52 -11.42 6.07
CA GLY A 78 15.49 -11.45 4.61
C GLY A 78 14.19 -11.98 3.99
N THR A 79 13.08 -12.08 4.74
CA THR A 79 11.83 -12.65 4.22
C THR A 79 10.74 -11.62 3.93
N VAL A 80 10.82 -10.41 4.50
CA VAL A 80 9.77 -9.38 4.42
C VAL A 80 9.79 -8.68 3.07
N GLU A 81 8.71 -8.78 2.31
CA GLU A 81 8.56 -8.12 1.01
C GLU A 81 8.06 -6.68 1.14
N ILE A 82 7.25 -6.40 2.15
CA ILE A 82 6.73 -5.06 2.42
C ILE A 82 6.90 -4.75 3.91
N ALA A 83 7.64 -3.71 4.24
CA ALA A 83 7.71 -3.18 5.60
C ALA A 83 6.91 -1.86 5.68
N VAL A 84 5.96 -1.78 6.60
CA VAL A 84 5.16 -0.59 6.91
C VAL A 84 5.55 -0.10 8.29
N VAL A 85 6.04 1.13 8.38
CA VAL A 85 6.74 1.61 9.57
C VAL A 85 6.16 2.94 10.04
N ASP A 86 5.91 3.06 11.34
CA ASP A 86 5.45 4.28 12.00
C ASP A 86 6.30 4.53 13.26
N PRO A 87 7.49 5.14 13.14
CA PRO A 87 8.43 5.23 14.26
C PRO A 87 7.83 6.03 15.43
N PRO A 88 8.04 5.59 16.69
CA PRO A 88 7.41 6.20 17.86
C PRO A 88 7.89 7.63 18.16
N PHE A 89 9.04 8.04 17.60
CA PHE A 89 9.64 9.35 17.82
C PHE A 89 10.22 9.96 16.54
N LEU A 90 10.16 11.29 16.45
CA LEU A 90 10.64 12.08 15.31
C LEU A 90 12.11 12.49 15.50
N ASN A 91 13.02 11.53 15.58
CA ASN A 91 14.46 11.81 15.73
C ASN A 91 15.34 10.79 15.00
N GLU A 92 16.62 11.15 14.82
CA GLU A 92 17.62 10.33 14.12
C GLU A 92 17.90 9.00 14.82
N ILE A 93 18.01 8.99 16.15
CA ILE A 93 18.35 7.77 16.92
C ILE A 93 17.28 6.68 16.71
N THR A 94 16.01 7.06 16.81
CA THR A 94 14.87 6.17 16.56
C THR A 94 14.90 5.64 15.13
N ASN A 95 15.12 6.51 14.15
CA ASN A 95 15.16 6.10 12.74
C ASN A 95 16.38 5.21 12.42
N ALA A 96 17.53 5.46 13.03
CA ALA A 96 18.73 4.63 12.87
C ALA A 96 18.49 3.21 13.37
N LYS A 97 17.86 3.06 14.56
CA LYS A 97 17.47 1.76 15.13
C LYS A 97 16.45 1.04 14.25
N VAL A 98 15.40 1.73 13.80
CA VAL A 98 14.43 1.20 12.83
C VAL A 98 15.13 0.71 11.56
N ALA A 99 16.05 1.50 11.02
CA ALA A 99 16.80 1.16 9.81
C ALA A 99 17.70 -0.07 10.00
N GLN A 100 18.24 -0.29 11.20
CA GLN A 100 18.99 -1.52 11.53
C GLN A 100 18.08 -2.74 11.47
N THR A 101 16.91 -2.69 12.11
CA THR A 101 15.89 -3.75 12.04
C THR A 101 15.48 -4.04 10.60
N LEU A 102 15.19 -2.99 9.81
CA LEU A 102 14.74 -3.13 8.42
C LEU A 102 15.78 -3.82 7.52
N ARG A 103 17.08 -3.52 7.71
CA ARG A 103 18.16 -4.19 6.96
C ARG A 103 18.23 -5.69 7.23
N LEU A 104 17.82 -6.13 8.41
CA LEU A 104 17.79 -7.55 8.77
C LEU A 104 16.60 -8.26 8.13
N ILE A 105 15.42 -7.64 8.15
CA ILE A 105 14.16 -8.34 7.79
C ILE A 105 13.77 -8.22 6.32
N LEU A 106 14.13 -7.12 5.65
CA LEU A 106 13.70 -6.89 4.26
C LEU A 106 14.30 -7.91 3.30
N HIS A 107 13.45 -8.41 2.41
CA HIS A 107 13.86 -9.31 1.35
C HIS A 107 14.84 -8.60 0.40
N PRO A 108 16.00 -9.21 0.07
CA PRO A 108 17.10 -8.52 -0.61
C PRO A 108 16.76 -8.02 -2.02
N THR A 109 15.79 -8.66 -2.69
CA THR A 109 15.41 -8.31 -4.08
C THR A 109 13.96 -7.87 -4.26
N ARG A 110 13.11 -8.10 -3.26
CA ARG A 110 11.65 -7.83 -3.32
C ARG A 110 11.20 -6.84 -2.26
N GLY A 111 12.07 -6.52 -1.30
CA GLY A 111 11.78 -5.66 -0.17
C GLY A 111 11.40 -4.26 -0.63
N ARG A 112 10.26 -3.80 -0.10
CA ARG A 112 9.74 -2.44 -0.24
C ARG A 112 9.51 -1.87 1.14
N LEU A 113 9.83 -0.60 1.32
CA LEU A 113 9.58 0.12 2.56
C LEU A 113 8.49 1.16 2.31
N LEU A 114 7.56 1.28 3.26
CA LEU A 114 6.65 2.40 3.43
C LEU A 114 6.85 2.97 4.84
N LEU A 115 7.45 4.13 4.94
CA LEU A 115 7.69 4.87 6.16
C LEU A 115 6.63 5.97 6.32
N LEU A 116 5.88 5.93 7.42
CA LEU A 116 4.97 6.97 7.83
C LEU A 116 5.66 7.81 8.90
N THR A 117 5.89 9.09 8.61
CA THR A 117 6.54 9.99 9.58
C THR A 117 6.28 11.45 9.24
N SER A 118 6.72 12.36 10.11
CA SER A 118 6.55 13.79 9.90
C SER A 118 7.48 14.33 8.82
N THR A 119 6.99 15.28 8.02
CA THR A 119 7.81 16.04 7.07
C THR A 119 8.85 16.93 7.77
N SER A 120 8.69 17.21 9.06
CA SER A 120 9.65 18.00 9.86
C SER A 120 11.03 17.36 10.00
N ILE A 121 11.16 16.05 9.74
CA ILE A 121 12.43 15.30 9.82
C ILE A 121 12.88 14.78 8.46
N GLU A 122 12.48 15.44 7.36
CA GLU A 122 12.79 15.00 6.00
C GLU A 122 14.31 14.81 5.76
N ASP A 123 15.15 15.70 6.30
CA ASP A 123 16.61 15.58 6.15
C ASP A 123 17.16 14.33 6.85
N VAL A 124 16.62 14.00 8.02
CA VAL A 124 16.99 12.79 8.78
C VAL A 124 16.63 11.54 7.98
N ILE A 125 15.41 11.48 7.42
CA ILE A 125 15.00 10.29 6.66
C ILE A 125 15.82 10.15 5.36
N ARG A 126 16.16 11.25 4.69
CA ARG A 126 16.98 11.22 3.47
C ARG A 126 18.37 10.67 3.74
N GLN A 127 18.93 10.92 4.93
CA GLN A 127 20.24 10.43 5.32
C GLN A 127 20.19 8.98 5.82
N VAL A 128 19.31 8.67 6.77
CA VAL A 128 19.26 7.35 7.43
C VAL A 128 18.89 6.21 6.47
N TYR A 129 17.98 6.50 5.53
CA TYR A 129 17.44 5.51 4.59
C TYR A 129 18.01 5.66 3.17
N ALA A 130 19.11 6.39 2.98
CA ALA A 130 19.66 6.71 1.65
C ALA A 130 20.01 5.47 0.81
N GLU A 131 20.57 4.45 1.47
CA GLU A 131 21.22 3.33 0.81
C GLU A 131 20.30 2.11 0.68
N PRO A 132 20.49 1.28 -0.37
CA PRO A 132 19.86 -0.03 -0.46
C PRO A 132 20.09 -0.89 0.79
N PRO A 133 19.12 -1.71 1.20
CA PRO A 133 17.82 -1.95 0.56
C PRO A 133 16.72 -0.95 0.96
N LEU A 134 17.05 0.13 1.68
CA LEU A 134 16.05 1.00 2.32
C LEU A 134 15.61 2.21 1.49
N GLY A 135 16.35 2.58 0.46
CA GLY A 135 16.04 3.77 -0.33
C GLY A 135 16.75 3.87 -1.67
N PRO A 136 16.66 5.04 -2.33
CA PRO A 136 16.14 6.29 -1.79
C PRO A 136 14.62 6.30 -1.55
N LEU A 137 14.18 6.97 -0.50
CA LEU A 137 12.76 7.19 -0.19
C LEU A 137 12.17 8.32 -1.04
N LYS A 138 10.95 8.13 -1.53
CA LYS A 138 10.15 9.15 -2.24
C LYS A 138 8.82 9.36 -1.53
N LYS A 139 8.39 10.63 -1.45
CA LYS A 139 7.11 11.01 -0.86
C LYS A 139 5.95 10.50 -1.72
N ALA A 140 5.01 9.78 -1.13
CA ALA A 140 3.77 9.37 -1.77
C ALA A 140 2.75 10.53 -1.80
N ARG A 141 1.79 10.47 -2.73
CA ARG A 141 0.70 11.44 -2.82
C ARG A 141 -0.40 11.23 -1.78
N MET A 142 -0.42 10.07 -1.13
CA MET A 142 -1.36 9.79 -0.04
C MET A 142 -1.26 10.82 1.09
N GLU A 143 -2.36 11.53 1.33
CA GLU A 143 -2.45 12.51 2.42
C GLU A 143 -2.73 11.82 3.76
N VAL A 144 -1.88 12.09 4.74
CA VAL A 144 -2.02 11.53 6.08
C VAL A 144 -3.03 12.34 6.89
N GLN A 145 -4.18 11.74 7.18
CA GLN A 145 -5.20 12.37 8.03
C GLN A 145 -5.03 11.92 9.50
N HIS A 146 -4.61 12.86 10.34
CA HIS A 146 -4.50 12.69 11.78
C HIS A 146 -5.46 13.62 12.54
N GLY A 147 -5.99 13.15 13.67
CA GLY A 147 -6.95 13.93 14.44
C GLY A 147 -6.35 15.02 15.34
N ARG A 148 -5.12 14.85 15.86
CA ARG A 148 -4.59 15.66 16.97
C ARG A 148 -3.10 16.02 16.90
N LEU A 149 -2.40 15.70 15.81
CA LEU A 149 -0.95 15.98 15.72
C LEU A 149 -0.72 17.41 15.22
N ALA A 150 0.32 18.06 15.73
CA ALA A 150 0.69 19.43 15.38
C ALA A 150 1.55 19.53 14.12
N ASN A 151 2.25 18.44 13.75
CA ASN A 151 3.16 18.40 12.61
C ASN A 151 2.47 17.73 11.42
N ASP A 152 2.84 18.13 10.20
CA ASP A 152 2.43 17.46 8.99
C ASP A 152 3.10 16.08 8.88
N PHE A 153 2.32 15.06 8.53
CA PHE A 153 2.79 13.70 8.27
C PHE A 153 2.66 13.35 6.79
N ALA A 154 3.54 12.47 6.34
CA ALA A 154 3.54 11.94 4.99
C ALA A 154 3.92 10.46 4.98
N CYS A 155 3.62 9.81 3.86
CA CYS A 155 4.10 8.48 3.56
C CYS A 155 5.28 8.57 2.59
N TRP A 156 6.31 7.78 2.83
CA TRP A 156 7.53 7.72 2.03
C TRP A 156 7.79 6.28 1.65
N GLY A 157 8.00 5.98 0.37
CA GLY A 157 8.28 4.60 -0.02
C GLY A 157 9.37 4.45 -1.08
N THR A 158 9.70 3.18 -1.37
CA THR A 158 10.89 2.82 -2.16
C THR A 158 10.57 2.22 -3.53
N TRP A 159 9.31 1.94 -3.84
CA TRP A 159 8.95 1.33 -5.12
C TRP A 159 8.75 2.37 -6.22
N GLU A 160 8.89 1.93 -7.47
CA GLU A 160 8.65 2.75 -8.64
C GLU A 160 7.19 3.22 -8.69
N GLY A 161 6.99 4.53 -8.94
CA GLY A 161 5.65 5.14 -9.01
C GLY A 161 5.01 5.44 -7.66
N VAL A 162 5.72 5.26 -6.53
CA VAL A 162 5.21 5.58 -5.19
C VAL A 162 4.79 7.05 -5.06
N GLU A 163 5.41 7.96 -5.81
CA GLU A 163 5.05 9.38 -5.90
C GLU A 163 3.60 9.63 -6.32
N ASN A 164 2.97 8.68 -7.03
CA ASN A 164 1.56 8.74 -7.44
C ASN A 164 0.65 7.81 -6.61
N TRP A 165 1.21 7.12 -5.61
CA TRP A 165 0.49 6.12 -4.83
C TRP A 165 -0.39 6.76 -3.76
N GLY A 166 -1.61 6.24 -3.61
CA GLY A 166 -2.64 6.71 -2.67
C GLY A 166 -3.53 7.83 -3.19
N GLU A 167 -3.50 8.12 -4.50
CA GLU A 167 -4.54 8.91 -5.15
C GLU A 167 -5.90 8.20 -5.06
N LYS A 168 -6.97 8.98 -4.85
CA LYS A 168 -8.32 8.46 -4.96
C LYS A 168 -8.60 8.16 -6.43
N GLU A 169 -9.10 6.96 -6.73
CA GLU A 169 -9.70 6.67 -8.05
C GLU A 169 -10.76 7.73 -8.35
N GLY A 170 -10.47 8.64 -9.29
CA GLY A 170 -11.34 9.77 -9.64
C GLY A 170 -10.64 11.14 -9.75
N GLU A 171 -9.40 11.30 -9.26
CA GLU A 171 -8.61 12.53 -9.43
C GLU A 171 -7.59 12.46 -10.58
N TYR A 172 -7.90 11.72 -11.64
CA TYR A 172 -7.19 11.86 -12.92
C TYR A 172 -7.65 13.17 -13.58
N THR A 173 -7.22 14.32 -13.05
CA THR A 173 -7.35 15.58 -13.79
C THR A 173 -6.42 15.46 -14.98
N HIS A 174 -6.97 15.32 -16.19
CA HIS A 174 -6.28 15.58 -17.44
C HIS A 174 -5.51 16.90 -17.32
N ARG A 175 -4.19 16.85 -17.09
CA ARG A 175 -3.29 17.98 -17.33
C ARG A 175 -2.47 17.65 -18.56
N GLY A 176 -2.79 18.38 -19.64
CA GLY A 176 -2.28 18.16 -21.01
C GLY A 176 -3.18 17.16 -21.72
N GLU A 177 -3.94 17.49 -22.76
CA GLU A 177 -3.73 18.46 -23.83
C GLU A 177 -5.05 19.19 -24.12
N GLY A 178 -4.97 20.43 -24.58
CA GLY A 178 -6.15 21.28 -24.80
C GLY A 178 -7.05 20.73 -25.90
N TRP A 179 -8.23 20.24 -25.50
CA TRP A 179 -9.37 20.10 -26.40
C TRP A 179 -9.86 21.51 -26.78
N ARG A 180 -9.74 21.87 -28.06
CA ARG A 180 -10.44 23.03 -28.63
C ARG A 180 -11.80 22.52 -29.14
N GLU A 181 -12.88 23.22 -28.79
CA GLU A 181 -14.17 23.05 -29.49
C GLU A 181 -13.95 23.37 -30.97
N GLY A 182 -14.02 22.34 -31.82
CA GLY A 182 -13.80 22.48 -33.26
C GLY A 182 -13.86 21.16 -34.05
N ASP A 183 -13.55 20.02 -33.44
CA ASP A 183 -13.39 18.75 -34.18
C ASP A 183 -14.65 17.85 -34.17
N ALA A 184 -15.84 18.46 -34.24
CA ALA A 184 -17.12 17.77 -34.28
C ALA A 184 -17.89 18.02 -35.58
N GLU A 185 -17.25 17.93 -36.74
CA GLU A 185 -17.93 17.82 -38.04
C GLU A 185 -17.17 16.86 -38.94
N GLY A 186 -17.64 15.60 -39.02
CA GLY A 186 -17.02 14.65 -39.93
C GLY A 186 -17.43 13.19 -39.79
N ALA A 187 -18.67 12.87 -39.42
CA ALA A 187 -19.16 11.49 -39.53
C ALA A 187 -20.68 11.39 -39.61
N GLU A 188 -21.30 12.05 -40.59
CA GLU A 188 -22.61 11.62 -41.11
C GLU A 188 -22.58 11.60 -42.63
N ARG A 189 -22.71 10.40 -43.20
CA ARG A 189 -23.58 10.02 -44.34
C ARG A 189 -23.01 8.83 -45.10
N THR A 190 -23.53 7.65 -44.82
CA THR A 190 -24.00 6.75 -45.88
C THR A 190 -25.33 6.12 -45.46
N HIS A 191 -26.37 6.60 -46.12
CA HIS A 191 -27.78 6.26 -46.04
C HIS A 191 -28.12 4.87 -46.65
N LEU A 192 -29.19 4.29 -46.08
CA LEU A 192 -30.27 3.51 -46.74
C LEU A 192 -29.97 2.06 -47.20
N SER A 193 -30.90 1.10 -47.18
CA SER A 193 -32.35 1.11 -46.87
C SER A 193 -32.86 -0.32 -46.57
N THR A 194 -33.86 -0.39 -45.69
CA THR A 194 -35.04 -1.28 -45.66
C THR A 194 -35.18 -2.43 -46.69
N SER A 195 -35.56 -3.62 -46.23
CA SER A 195 -36.89 -4.22 -46.49
C SER A 195 -36.99 -5.62 -45.85
N GLY A 196 -38.14 -5.94 -45.25
CA GLY A 196 -38.40 -7.25 -44.62
C GLY A 196 -38.96 -8.30 -45.58
N LYS A 197 -38.97 -9.56 -45.14
CA LYS A 197 -40.10 -10.51 -45.29
C LYS A 197 -39.81 -11.87 -44.64
N LYS A 198 -40.93 -12.53 -44.32
CA LYS A 198 -41.18 -13.78 -43.59
C LYS A 198 -40.69 -15.06 -44.28
N SER A 199 -40.60 -16.15 -43.49
CA SER A 199 -41.11 -17.54 -43.69
C SER A 199 -40.04 -18.58 -43.29
N ALA A 200 -40.17 -19.39 -42.23
CA ALA A 200 -41.07 -20.54 -41.98
C ALA A 200 -40.41 -21.91 -42.33
N LEU A 201 -40.60 -22.88 -41.41
CA LEU A 201 -40.49 -24.36 -41.55
C LEU A 201 -39.04 -24.93 -41.54
N ASP A 202 -38.69 -26.08 -40.94
CA ASP A 202 -39.44 -27.18 -40.31
C ASP A 202 -38.49 -28.12 -39.50
N GLY A 203 -39.07 -28.97 -38.63
CA GLY A 203 -38.58 -30.32 -38.25
C GLY A 203 -37.75 -30.48 -36.95
N LYS A 204 -38.33 -30.83 -35.78
CA LYS A 204 -38.74 -32.17 -35.24
C LYS A 204 -37.57 -33.04 -34.72
N GLU A 205 -37.46 -33.23 -33.39
CA GLU A 205 -37.91 -34.42 -32.58
C GLU A 205 -36.85 -35.54 -32.58
N THR A 206 -36.57 -36.36 -31.55
CA THR A 206 -37.29 -36.93 -30.39
C THR A 206 -36.26 -37.54 -29.41
N GLU A 207 -36.44 -37.37 -28.09
CA GLU A 207 -36.89 -38.35 -27.07
C GLU A 207 -35.87 -39.38 -26.51
N LYS A 208 -35.99 -39.47 -25.19
CA LYS A 208 -35.41 -40.41 -24.22
C LYS A 208 -35.91 -41.85 -24.40
N PRO A 209 -35.31 -42.81 -23.69
CA PRO A 209 -35.91 -43.27 -22.42
C PRO A 209 -35.13 -42.88 -21.15
#